data_AF-A0A8T5Q176-F1
#
_entry.id   AF-A0A8T5Q176-F1
#
_cell.length_a   1.000
_cell.length_b   1.000
_cell.length_c   1.000
_cell.angle_alpha   90.00
_cell.angle_beta   90.00
_cell.angle_gamma   90.00
#
_symmetry.space_group_name_H-M   'P 1'
#
loop_
_entity.id
_entity.type
_entity.pdbx_description
1 polymer ?
#
loop_
_entity_poly.entity_id
_entity_poly.type
_entity_poly.pdbx_seq_one_letter_code
_entity_poly.pdbx_strand_id
1 'polypeptide(L)' 'MELILTNHARDKMHIEGIEKEQIKRCILRGAKFKQTDGFLAVYTYVQVAYKVIGKDKYLIKTVMVKK' A
#
# COMPACT_ATOMS: atom_id res chain seq x y z
N MET A 1 -3.95 -9.01 9.15
CA MET A 1 -3.16 -7.92 8.56
C MET A 1 -3.69 -6.58 9.03
N GLU A 2 -2.90 -5.89 9.83
CA GLU A 2 -3.13 -4.55 10.35
C GLU A 2 -2.43 -3.52 9.45
N LEU A 3 -3.18 -2.51 8.98
CA LEU A 3 -2.65 -1.45 8.12
C LEU A 3 -2.53 -0.15 8.93
N ILE A 4 -1.30 0.31 9.12
CA ILE A 4 -1.01 1.61 9.72
C ILE A 4 -0.85 2.60 8.56
N LEU A 5 -1.76 3.58 8.46
CA LEU A 5 -1.74 4.57 7.39
C LEU A 5 -1.04 5.84 7.89
N THR A 6 -0.09 6.35 7.12
CA THR A 6 0.37 7.74 7.30
C THR A 6 -0.74 8.72 6.87
N ASN A 7 -0.67 9.97 7.32
CA ASN A 7 -1.61 11.00 6.88
C ASN A 7 -1.57 11.16 5.36
N HIS A 8 -0.37 11.21 4.77
CA HIS A 8 -0.19 11.25 3.32
C HIS A 8 -0.87 10.09 2.58
N ALA A 9 -0.72 8.85 3.08
CA ALA A 9 -1.39 7.69 2.49
C ALA A 9 -2.92 7.80 2.61
N ARG A 10 -3.44 8.28 3.76
CA ARG A 10 -4.88 8.47 3.96
C ARG A 10 -5.46 9.48 2.98
N ASP A 11 -4.77 10.60 2.78
CA ASP A 11 -5.19 11.65 1.85
C ASP A 11 -5.18 11.14 0.41
N LYS A 12 -4.11 10.43 0.02
CA LYS A 12 -4.03 9.78 -1.30
C LYS A 12 -5.12 8.76 -1.53
N MET A 13 -5.43 7.92 -0.54
CA MET A 13 -6.55 6.98 -0.62
C MET A 13 -7.87 7.69 -0.86
N HIS A 14 -8.10 8.82 -0.18
CA HIS A 14 -9.32 9.59 -0.36
C HIS A 14 -9.42 10.22 -1.75
N ILE A 15 -8.35 10.86 -2.22
CA ILE A 15 -8.27 11.50 -3.55
C ILE A 15 -8.48 10.48 -4.67
N GLU A 16 -7.85 9.31 -4.56
CA GLU A 16 -7.87 8.29 -5.61
C GLU A 16 -9.06 7.31 -5.47
N GLY A 17 -9.90 7.46 -4.44
CA GLY A 17 -11.04 6.58 -4.19
C GLY A 17 -10.62 5.14 -3.85
N ILE A 18 -9.50 4.96 -3.14
CA ILE A 18 -8.95 3.64 -2.81
C ILE A 18 -9.37 3.21 -1.41
N GLU A 19 -10.00 2.04 -1.34
CA GLU A 19 -10.39 1.41 -0.09
C GLU A 19 -9.26 0.56 0.52
N LYS A 20 -9.33 0.36 1.84
CA LYS A 20 -8.36 -0.47 2.57
C LYS A 20 -8.31 -1.90 1.98
N GLU A 21 -9.43 -2.44 1.54
CA GLU A 21 -9.56 -3.77 0.96
C GLU A 21 -8.78 -3.92 -0.36
N GLN A 22 -8.68 -2.85 -1.15
CA GLN A 22 -7.85 -2.82 -2.35
C GLN A 22 -6.36 -2.83 -1.99
N ILE A 23 -5.95 -2.08 -0.96
CA ILE A 23 -4.58 -2.12 -0.44
C ILE A 23 -4.24 -3.52 0.06
N LYS A 24 -5.15 -4.14 0.83
CA LYS A 24 -4.94 -5.49 1.35
C LYS A 24 -4.74 -6.49 0.20
N ARG A 25 -5.59 -6.43 -0.83
CA ARG A 25 -5.45 -7.27 -2.03
C ARG A 25 -4.13 -7.01 -2.74
N CYS A 26 -3.72 -5.75 -2.87
CA CYS A 26 -2.47 -5.37 -3.52
C CYS A 26 -1.25 -5.94 -2.77
N ILE A 27 -1.20 -5.83 -1.44
CA ILE A 27 -0.09 -6.38 -0.63
C ILE A 27 -0.09 -7.91 -0.64
N LEU A 28 -1.25 -8.57 -0.65
CA LEU A 28 -1.32 -10.03 -0.57
C LEU A 28 -1.05 -10.70 -1.93
N ARG A 29 -1.60 -10.16 -3.01
CA ARG A 29 -1.63 -10.79 -4.35
C ARG A 29 -0.79 -10.06 -5.40
N GLY A 30 -0.41 -8.82 -5.14
CA GLY A 30 0.37 -8.01 -6.07
C GLY A 30 1.81 -8.48 -6.21
N ALA A 31 2.41 -8.10 -7.34
CA ALA A 31 3.85 -8.22 -7.54
C ALA A 31 4.56 -7.29 -6.56
N LYS A 32 5.59 -7.78 -5.86
CA LYS A 32 6.31 -7.05 -4.82
C LYS A 32 7.72 -6.74 -5.28
N PHE A 33 8.08 -5.47 -5.24
CA PHE A 33 9.41 -4.98 -5.55
C PHE A 33 10.05 -4.45 -4.27
N LYS A 34 11.26 -4.91 -3.94
CA LYS A 34 12.00 -4.39 -2.80
C LYS A 34 12.49 -2.98 -3.11
N GLN A 35 12.29 -2.06 -2.18
CA GLN A 35 12.82 -0.69 -2.21
C GLN A 35 13.83 -0.51 -1.08
N THR A 36 14.61 0.58 -1.11
CA THR A 36 15.59 0.90 -0.07
C THR A 36 14.97 0.92 1.33
N ASP A 37 13.73 1.42 1.45
CA ASP A 37 13.00 1.45 2.73
C ASP A 37 11.59 0.86 2.59
N GLY A 38 11.52 -0.43 2.26
CA GLY A 38 10.29 -1.22 2.26
C GLY A 38 10.04 -1.95 0.95
N PHE A 39 8.77 -2.00 0.55
CA PHE A 39 8.30 -2.70 -0.64
C PHE A 39 7.30 -1.84 -1.39
N LEU A 40 7.32 -1.97 -2.71
CA LEU A 40 6.26 -1.50 -3.59
C LEU A 40 5.48 -2.74 -4.06
N ALA A 41 4.21 -2.83 -3.66
CA ALA A 41 3.28 -3.80 -4.25
C ALA A 41 2.52 -3.17 -5.41
N VAL A 42 2.33 -3.94 -6.48
CA VAL A 42 1.55 -3.54 -7.65
C VAL A 42 0.52 -4.62 -7.95
N TYR A 43 -0.74 -4.22 -8.02
CA TYR A 43 -1.85 -5.10 -8.39
C TYR A 43 -2.84 -4.33 -9.24
N THR A 44 -3.06 -4.83 -10.47
CA THR A 44 -3.84 -4.14 -11.51
C THR A 44 -3.37 -2.70 -11.71
N TYR A 45 -4.23 -1.72 -11.41
CA TYR A 45 -3.97 -0.29 -11.52
C TYR A 45 -3.48 0.32 -10.19
N VAL A 46 -3.45 -0.43 -9.10
CA VAL A 46 -3.09 0.07 -7.76
C VAL A 46 -1.65 -0.25 -7.42
N GLN A 47 -0.90 0.76 -6.99
CA GLN A 47 0.43 0.62 -6.43
C GLN A 47 0.45 1.08 -4.98
N VAL A 48 1.08 0.30 -4.11
CA VAL A 48 1.16 0.55 -2.67
C VAL A 48 2.61 0.50 -2.24
N ALA A 49 3.14 1.62 -1.74
CA ALA A 49 4.43 1.63 -1.09
C ALA A 49 4.24 1.43 0.42
N TYR A 50 4.86 0.39 0.98
CA TYR A 50 4.68 0.00 2.37
C TYR A 50 5.96 -0.54 3.00
N LYS A 51 6.00 -0.56 4.34
CA LYS A 51 7.05 -1.19 5.14
C LYS A 51 6.44 -2.22 6.09
N VAL A 52 7.09 -3.36 6.24
CA VAL A 52 6.71 -4.38 7.24
C VAL A 52 7.33 -3.97 8.57
N ILE A 53 6.53 -3.78 9.61
CA ILE A 53 6.99 -3.32 10.95
C ILE A 53 6.88 -4.42 12.01
N GLY A 54 6.11 -5.46 11.74
CA GLY A 54 6.00 -6.61 12.63
C GLY A 54 5.22 -7.74 11.99
N LYS A 55 4.91 -8.76 12.78
CA LYS A 55 4.06 -9.87 12.34
C LYS A 55 2.68 -9.33 11.99
N ASP A 56 2.34 -9.38 10.71
CA ASP A 56 1.09 -8.89 10.13
C ASP A 56 0.82 -7.38 10.25
N LYS A 57 1.83 -6.55 10.57
CA LYS A 57 1.71 -5.08 10.65
C LYS A 57 2.44 -4.39 9.51
N TYR A 58 1.71 -3.58 8.75
CA TYR A 58 2.22 -2.92 7.55
C TYR A 58 1.98 -1.42 7.64
N LEU A 59 3.05 -0.63 7.55
CA LEU A 59 2.97 0.82 7.44
C LEU A 59 2.86 1.22 5.98
N ILE A 60 1.75 1.82 5.61
CA ILE A 60 1.49 2.33 4.27
C ILE A 60 1.99 3.76 4.18
N LYS A 61 2.97 3.97 3.30
CA LYS A 61 3.60 5.27 3.07
C LYS A 61 2.84 6.07 2.04
N THR A 62 2.50 5.45 0.92
CA THR A 62 1.73 6.10 -0.14
C THR A 62 1.00 5.08 -1.00
N VAL A 63 -0.03 5.55 -1.70
CA VAL A 63 -0.84 4.78 -2.63
C VAL A 63 -0.96 5.56 -3.93
N MET A 64 -0.82 4.88 -5.05
CA MET A 64 -0.84 5.48 -6.39
C MET A 64 -1.72 4.65 -7.32
N VAL A 65 -2.39 5.32 -8.25
CA VAL A 65 -3.09 4.68 -9.36
C VAL A 65 -2.28 4.89 -10.62
N LYS A 66 -1.96 3.81 -11.34
CA LYS A 66 -1.41 3.91 -12.69
C LYS A 66 -2.53 4.35 -13.63
N LYS A 67 -2.33 5.50 -14.28
CA LYS A 67 -3.16 5.97 -15.40
C LYS A 67 -2.83 5.21 -16.67
#